data_AF-A0A836S6T9-F1
#
_entry.id   AF-A0A836S6T9-F1
#
_cell.length_a   1.000
_cell.length_b   1.000
_cell.length_c   1.000
_cell.angle_alpha   90.00
_cell.angle_beta   90.00
_cell.angle_gamma   90.00
#
_symmetry.space_group_name_H-M   'P 1'
#
loop_
_entity.id
_entity.type
_entity.pdbx_description
1 polymer ?
#
loop_
_entity_poly.entity_id
_entity_poly.type
_entity_poly.pdbx_seq_one_letter_code
_entity_poly.pdbx_strand_id
1 'polypeptide(L)' 'MNIQQAIATVIEKQNLSREEMTDVMREIMTGECTPAQRRL' A
#
# COMPACT_ATOMS: atom_id res chain seq x y z
N MET A 1 3.71 -7.28 -1.24
CA MET A 1 3.45 -6.51 0.01
C MET A 1 2.01 -5.97 -0.03
N ASN A 2 1.30 -5.90 1.11
CA ASN A 2 -0.01 -5.23 1.19
C ASN A 2 0.09 -3.75 1.57
N ILE A 3 -1.00 -3.02 1.40
CA ILE A 3 -1.03 -1.57 1.62
C ILE A 3 -0.79 -1.17 3.09
N GLN A 4 -1.16 -2.00 4.08
CA GLN A 4 -0.92 -1.69 5.49
C GLN A 4 0.58 -1.77 5.82
N GLN A 5 1.27 -2.79 5.31
CA GLN A 5 2.71 -2.94 5.42
C GLN A 5 3.44 -1.81 4.70
N ALA A 6 2.98 -1.43 3.50
CA ALA A 6 3.57 -0.33 2.74
C ALA A 6 3.48 1.02 3.48
N ILE A 7 2.34 1.30 4.14
CA ILE A 7 2.17 2.49 4.97
C ILE A 7 3.16 2.48 6.15
N ALA A 8 3.32 1.35 6.83
CA ALA A 8 4.28 1.24 7.94
C ALA A 8 5.73 1.53 7.47
N THR A 9 6.14 0.94 6.35
CA THR A 9 7.47 1.15 5.74
C THR A 9 7.73 2.63 5.42
N VAL A 10 6.75 3.33 4.84
CA VAL A 10 6.89 4.75 4.52
C VAL A 10 6.87 5.65 5.77
N ILE A 11 6.11 5.29 6.81
CA ILE A 11 6.14 5.99 8.11
C ILE A 11 7.54 5.90 8.74
N GLU A 12 8.22 4.76 8.57
CA GLU A 12 9.61 4.56 8.99
C GLU A 12 10.63 5.24 8.06
N LYS A 13 10.18 6.03 7.08
CA LYS A 13 11.00 6.71 6.06
C LYS A 13 11.83 5.76 5.20
N GLN A 14 11.40 4.51 5.09
CA GLN A 14 12.02 3.54 4.18
C GLN A 14 11.35 3.62 2.80
N ASN A 15 12.13 3.31 1.78
CA ASN A 15 11.63 3.29 0.40
C ASN A 15 11.11 1.89 0.05
N LEU A 16 10.04 1.86 -0.74
CA LEU A 16 9.52 0.64 -1.35
C LEU A 16 10.32 0.32 -2.61
N SER A 17 10.59 -0.96 -2.84
CA SER A 17 11.08 -1.43 -4.13
C SER A 17 9.99 -1.31 -5.21
N ARG A 18 10.40 -1.42 -6.48
CA ARG A 18 9.48 -1.35 -7.61
C ARG A 18 8.45 -2.49 -7.62
N GLU A 19 8.86 -3.68 -7.20
CA GLU A 19 7.98 -4.85 -7.11
C GLU A 19 6.91 -4.63 -6.03
N GLU A 20 7.33 -4.18 -4.87
CA GLU A 20 6.44 -3.86 -3.75
C GLU A 20 5.44 -2.74 -4.10
N MET A 21 5.88 -1.70 -4.81
CA MET A 21 4.97 -0.67 -5.31
C MET A 21 3.95 -1.23 -6.32
N THR A 22 4.35 -2.21 -7.14
CA THR A 22 3.45 -2.85 -8.11
C THR A 22 2.35 -3.63 -7.39
N ASP A 23 2.71 -4.36 -6.33
CA ASP A 23 1.74 -5.08 -5.50
C ASP A 23 0.74 -4.14 -4.83
N VAL A 24 1.22 -3.04 -4.24
CA VAL A 24 0.38 -2.04 -3.57
C VAL A 24 -0.57 -1.37 -4.57
N MET A 25 -0.08 -1.00 -5.76
CA MET A 25 -0.92 -0.40 -6.80
C MET A 25 -1.97 -1.38 -7.34
N ARG A 26 -1.64 -2.68 -7.42
CA ARG A 26 -2.63 -3.70 -7.80
C ARG A 26 -3.78 -3.76 -6.79
N GLU A 27 -3.49 -3.74 -5.49
CA GLU A 27 -4.50 -3.75 -4.43
C GLU A 27 -5.39 -2.48 -4.45
N ILE A 28 -4.79 -1.32 -4.75
CA ILE A 28 -5.52 -0.05 -4.89
C ILE A 28 -6.50 -0.12 -6.07
N MET A 29 -6.04 -0.60 -7.22
CA MET A 29 -6.84 -0.65 -8.45
C MET A 29 -7.95 -1.70 -8.42
N THR A 30 -7.78 -2.80 -7.68
CA THR A 30 -8.83 -3.81 -7.49
C THR A 30 -9.90 -3.36 -6.50
N GLY A 31 -9.67 -2.28 -5.75
CA GLY A 31 -10.59 -1.80 -4.72
C GLY A 31 -10.68 -2.75 -3.52
N GLU A 32 -9.73 -3.68 -3.39
CA GLU A 32 -9.60 -4.62 -2.26
C GLU A 32 -8.95 -3.94 -1.04
N CYS A 33 -8.51 -2.69 -1.17
CA CYS A 33 -8.10 -1.88 -0.04
C CYS A 33 -9.25 -1.73 0.96
N THR A 34 -9.01 -2.21 2.17
CA THR A 34 -9.98 -2.29 3.28
C THR A 34 -10.79 -0.98 3.45
N PRO A 35 -12.04 -1.04 3.96
CA PRO A 35 -12.94 0.12 4.08
C PRO A 35 -12.34 1.35 4.78
N ALA A 36 -11.34 1.15 5.64
CA ALA A 36 -10.64 2.20 6.36
C ALA A 36 -9.90 3.20 5.45
N GLN A 37 -9.52 2.82 4.23
CA GLN A 37 -8.76 3.68 3.31
C GLN A 37 -9.62 4.50 2.34
N ARG A 38 -10.92 4.20 2.21
CA ARG A 38 -11.85 4.97 1.34
C ARG A 38 -12.32 6.29 1.97
N ARG A 39 -11.91 6.60 3.20
CA ARG A 39 -12.50 7.67 4.04
C ARG A 39 -11.52 8.78 4.46
N LEU A 40 -10.56 9.08 3.60
CA LEU A 40 -9.83 10.36 3.55
C LEU A 40 -10.03 10.97 2.16
#